data_AF-A0A8D8Q576-F1
#
_entry.id   AF-A0A8D8Q576-F1
#
_cell.length_a   1.000
_cell.length_b   1.000
_cell.length_c   1.000
_cell.angle_alpha   90.00
_cell.angle_beta   90.00
_cell.angle_gamma   90.00
#
_symmetry.space_group_name_H-M   'P 1'
#
loop_
_entity.id
_entity.type
_entity.pdbx_description
1 polymer ?
#
loop_
_entity_poly.entity_id
_entity_poly.type
_entity_poly.pdbx_seq_one_letter_code
_entity_poly.pdbx_strand_id
1 'polypeptide(L)'
;MSSGFISENEIANQRKIRQEEWEKVRTADQPEEAPEEQYDPRSLYDRLKEQKDKKEFEYEEAHKLKNMIKGLDDEEVEFLDLVDKSKYEEEKRKYLEESKELNEFRMKRACLEEEHLAQRIKNEIKSSTKSNPSS
;
A
#
# COMPACT_ATOMS: atom_id res chain seq x y z
N MET A 1 -9.91 -37.03 0.51
CA MET A 1 -8.56 -37.53 0.21
C MET A 1 -8.74 -38.79 -0.61
N SER A 2 -8.60 -38.72 -1.93
CA SER A 2 -8.57 -39.92 -2.78
C SER A 2 -7.28 -40.67 -2.46
N SER A 3 -7.39 -41.93 -2.06
CA SER A 3 -6.21 -42.76 -1.81
C SER A 3 -5.44 -42.89 -3.12
N GLY A 4 -4.13 -42.62 -3.13
CA GLY A 4 -3.27 -42.70 -4.31
C GLY A 4 -3.07 -44.12 -4.88
N PHE A 5 -3.99 -45.04 -4.61
CA PHE A 5 -3.99 -46.38 -5.19
C PHE A 5 -4.70 -46.33 -6.55
N ILE A 6 -3.95 -46.67 -7.59
CA ILE A 6 -4.45 -46.81 -8.95
C ILE A 6 -5.02 -48.24 -9.08
N SER A 7 -6.28 -48.36 -9.50
CA SER A 7 -6.92 -49.66 -9.71
C SER A 7 -6.47 -50.29 -11.04
N GLU A 8 -6.50 -51.62 -11.14
CA GLU A 8 -6.19 -52.35 -12.38
C GLU A 8 -7.07 -51.88 -13.56
N ASN A 9 -8.32 -51.57 -13.28
CA ASN A 9 -9.26 -51.06 -14.27
C ASN A 9 -8.84 -49.67 -14.80
N GLU A 10 -8.27 -48.83 -13.94
CA GLU A 10 -7.70 -47.51 -14.31
C GLU A 10 -6.51 -47.68 -15.27
N ILE A 11 -5.62 -48.63 -14.98
CA ILE A 11 -4.43 -48.94 -15.80
C ILE A 11 -4.85 -49.44 -17.17
N ALA A 12 -5.84 -50.34 -17.22
CA ALA A 12 -6.37 -50.87 -18.47
C ALA A 12 -7.02 -49.77 -19.33
N ASN A 13 -7.78 -48.86 -18.71
CA ASN A 13 -8.39 -47.73 -19.42
C ASN A 13 -7.34 -46.75 -19.96
N GLN A 14 -6.29 -46.46 -19.18
CA GLN A 14 -5.18 -45.62 -19.63
C GLN A 14 -4.43 -46.24 -20.82
N ARG A 15 -4.19 -47.55 -20.80
CA ARG A 15 -3.59 -48.26 -21.94
C ARG A 15 -4.47 -48.17 -23.20
N LYS A 16 -5.80 -48.30 -23.05
CA LYS A 16 -6.75 -48.15 -24.16
C LYS A 16 -6.75 -46.73 -24.74
N ILE A 17 -6.83 -45.70 -23.90
CA ILE A 17 -6.79 -44.30 -24.34
C ILE A 17 -5.50 -44.03 -25.11
N ARG A 18 -4.36 -44.49 -24.60
CA ARG A 18 -3.07 -44.36 -25.27
C ARG A 18 -3.04 -45.03 -26.64
N GLN A 19 -3.60 -46.24 -26.74
CA GLN A 19 -3.70 -46.97 -28.00
C GLN A 19 -4.58 -46.23 -29.01
N GLU A 20 -5.73 -45.70 -28.59
CA GLU A 20 -6.62 -44.90 -29.44
C GLU A 20 -5.97 -43.59 -29.90
N GLU A 21 -5.18 -42.94 -29.05
CA GLU A 21 -4.41 -41.74 -29.41
C GLU A 21 -3.28 -42.07 -30.37
N TRP A 22 -2.61 -43.20 -30.18
CA TRP A 22 -1.57 -43.69 -31.07
C TRP A 22 -2.15 -43.98 -32.46
N GLU A 23 -3.25 -44.72 -32.54
CA GLU A 23 -3.91 -45.06 -33.81
C GLU A 23 -4.35 -43.82 -34.61
N LYS A 24 -4.67 -42.70 -33.94
CA LYS A 24 -5.02 -41.43 -34.60
C LYS A 24 -3.82 -40.72 -35.22
N VAL A 25 -2.62 -40.88 -34.66
CA VAL A 25 -1.40 -40.14 -35.07
C VAL A 25 -0.39 -41.05 -35.81
N ARG A 26 -0.58 -42.37 -35.73
CA ARG A 26 0.29 -43.40 -36.32
C ARG A 26 0.30 -43.33 -37.84
N THR A 27 1.49 -43.43 -38.42
CA THR A 27 1.72 -43.58 -39.86
C THR A 27 1.97 -45.04 -40.24
N ALA A 28 1.83 -45.41 -41.52
CA ALA A 28 1.86 -46.81 -41.99
C ALA A 28 3.16 -47.58 -41.67
N ASP A 29 4.26 -46.88 -41.41
CA ASP A 29 5.56 -47.47 -41.08
C ASP A 29 5.81 -47.66 -39.57
N GLN A 30 4.85 -47.25 -38.72
CA GLN A 30 4.98 -47.27 -37.26
C GLN A 30 4.25 -48.46 -36.61
N PRO A 31 4.75 -48.98 -35.47
CA PRO A 31 4.23 -50.20 -34.82
C PRO A 31 2.75 -50.07 -34.46
N GLU A 32 2.01 -51.19 -34.55
CA GLU A 32 0.57 -51.23 -34.21
C GLU A 32 0.30 -50.92 -32.74
N GLU A 33 1.18 -51.37 -31.84
CA GLU A 33 1.04 -51.11 -30.40
C GLU A 33 1.66 -49.76 -30.02
N ALA A 34 0.93 -48.98 -29.22
CA ALA A 34 1.41 -47.73 -28.68
C ALA A 34 2.67 -47.98 -27.83
N PRO A 35 3.77 -47.23 -28.04
CA PRO A 35 4.98 -47.37 -27.25
C PRO A 35 4.68 -47.30 -25.75
N GLU A 36 5.25 -48.23 -24.98
CA GLU A 36 5.15 -48.17 -23.52
C GLU A 36 5.81 -46.89 -23.00
N GLU A 37 5.18 -46.32 -21.98
CA GLU A 37 5.65 -45.10 -21.34
C GLU A 37 7.08 -45.33 -20.81
N GLN A 38 7.99 -44.39 -21.08
CA GLN A 38 9.39 -44.54 -20.70
C GLN A 38 9.47 -44.80 -19.18
N TYR A 39 9.91 -46.02 -18.84
CA TYR A 39 10.09 -46.41 -17.45
C TYR A 39 11.17 -45.52 -16.84
N ASP A 40 10.79 -44.69 -15.86
CA ASP A 40 11.74 -43.87 -15.11
C ASP A 40 12.61 -44.80 -14.25
N PRO A 41 13.92 -44.94 -14.55
CA PRO A 41 14.80 -45.82 -13.79
C PRO A 41 15.11 -45.27 -12.39
N ARG A 42 14.72 -44.02 -12.09
CA ARG A 42 14.93 -43.42 -10.77
C ARG A 42 14.07 -44.09 -9.72
N SER A 43 14.67 -44.26 -8.55
CA SER A 43 13.96 -44.83 -7.41
C SER A 43 12.78 -43.93 -7.01
N LEU A 44 11.79 -44.52 -6.34
CA LEU A 44 10.67 -43.74 -5.79
C LEU A 44 11.18 -42.67 -4.82
N TYR A 45 12.26 -42.96 -4.08
CA TYR A 45 12.90 -42.00 -3.18
C TYR A 45 13.40 -40.78 -3.93
N ASP A 46 14.10 -40.95 -5.05
CA ASP A 46 14.66 -39.83 -5.82
C ASP A 46 13.54 -38.92 -6.35
N ARG A 47 12.45 -39.51 -6.85
CA ARG A 47 11.27 -38.76 -7.32
C ARG A 47 10.59 -37.97 -6.21
N LEU A 48 10.38 -38.58 -5.04
CA LEU A 48 9.76 -37.90 -3.90
C LEU A 48 10.66 -36.82 -3.32
N LYS A 49 11.98 -37.08 -3.30
CA LYS A 49 12.97 -36.10 -2.85
C LYS A 49 12.99 -34.89 -3.77
N GLU A 50 13.06 -35.08 -5.09
CA GLU A 50 12.99 -33.96 -6.04
C GLU A 50 11.71 -33.11 -5.86
N GLN A 51 10.55 -33.75 -5.67
CA GLN A 51 9.29 -33.02 -5.43
C GLN A 51 9.32 -32.25 -4.11
N LYS A 52 9.90 -32.83 -3.06
CA LYS A 52 10.05 -32.17 -1.76
C LYS A 52 11.01 -30.98 -1.87
N ASP A 53 12.19 -31.21 -2.42
CA ASP A 53 13.24 -30.20 -2.58
C ASP A 53 12.74 -29.04 -3.47
N LYS A 54 11.96 -29.34 -4.52
CA LYS A 54 11.32 -28.32 -5.35
C LYS A 54 10.34 -27.46 -4.57
N LYS A 55 9.46 -28.07 -3.75
CA LYS A 55 8.52 -27.32 -2.90
C LYS A 55 9.23 -26.49 -1.85
N GLU A 56 10.29 -27.04 -1.26
CA GLU A 56 11.10 -26.37 -0.24
C GLU A 56 11.81 -25.15 -0.85
N PHE A 57 12.40 -25.29 -2.04
CA PHE A 57 13.01 -24.18 -2.78
C PHE A 57 12.00 -23.09 -3.18
N GLU A 58 10.82 -23.47 -3.69
CA GLU A 58 9.75 -22.53 -4.02
C GLU A 58 9.27 -21.77 -2.77
N TYR A 59 9.15 -22.46 -1.64
CA TYR A 59 8.79 -21.86 -0.36
C TYR A 59 9.87 -20.88 0.13
N GLU A 60 11.14 -21.30 0.12
CA GLU A 60 12.28 -20.47 0.53
C GLU A 60 12.44 -19.23 -0.36
N GLU A 61 12.30 -19.37 -1.68
CA GLU A 61 12.35 -18.23 -2.59
C GLU A 61 11.17 -17.27 -2.33
N ALA A 62 9.94 -17.77 -2.16
CA ALA A 62 8.79 -16.91 -1.86
C ALA A 62 8.92 -16.19 -0.51
N HIS A 63 9.48 -16.86 0.51
CA HIS A 63 9.69 -16.29 1.85
C HIS A 63 11.02 -15.55 1.98
N LYS A 64 11.81 -15.48 0.91
CA LYS A 64 13.05 -14.72 0.93
C LYS A 64 12.71 -13.26 1.17
N LEU A 65 13.35 -12.66 2.17
CA LEU A 65 13.15 -11.26 2.55
C LEU A 65 13.17 -10.27 1.38
N LYS A 66 13.98 -10.55 0.34
CA LYS A 66 14.03 -9.77 -0.90
C LYS A 66 12.67 -9.66 -1.63
N ASN A 67 11.83 -10.69 -1.53
CA ASN A 67 10.51 -10.74 -2.17
C ASN A 67 9.42 -10.19 -1.27
N MET A 68 9.64 -10.19 0.05
CA MET A 68 8.72 -9.60 1.02
C MET A 68 8.88 -8.09 1.18
N ILE A 69 10.09 -7.57 0.96
CA ILE A 69 10.39 -6.14 1.08
C ILE A 69 10.36 -5.53 -0.33
N LYS A 70 9.15 -5.17 -0.79
CA LYS A 70 9.01 -4.30 -1.97
C LYS A 70 9.44 -2.89 -1.54
N GLY A 71 10.46 -2.34 -2.20
CA GLY A 71 10.80 -0.92 -2.05
C GLY A 71 9.68 -0.03 -2.58
N LEU A 72 9.69 1.24 -2.17
CA LEU A 72 8.81 2.24 -2.79
C LEU A 72 9.26 2.45 -4.24
N ASP A 73 8.30 2.53 -5.16
CA ASP A 73 8.58 2.95 -6.53
C ASP A 73 8.71 4.49 -6.65
N ASP A 74 9.23 4.97 -7.78
CA ASP A 74 9.52 6.38 -7.99
C ASP A 74 8.24 7.26 -7.89
N GLU A 75 7.09 6.72 -8.30
CA GLU A 75 5.79 7.39 -8.19
C GLU A 75 5.29 7.45 -6.74
N GLU A 76 5.45 6.35 -5.98
CA GLU A 76 5.12 6.28 -4.55
C GLU A 76 5.96 7.28 -3.74
N VAL A 77 7.25 7.47 -4.07
CA VAL A 77 8.11 8.48 -3.42
C VAL A 77 7.64 9.89 -3.76
N GLU A 78 7.35 10.19 -5.03
CA GLU A 78 6.85 11.50 -5.44
C GLU A 78 5.51 11.85 -4.78
N PHE A 79 4.64 10.85 -4.60
CA PHE A 79 3.39 11.01 -3.87
C PHE A 79 3.63 11.39 -2.40
N LEU A 80 4.56 10.73 -1.70
CA LEU A 80 4.89 11.08 -0.32
C LEU A 80 5.44 12.51 -0.21
N ASP A 81 6.31 12.92 -1.14
CA ASP A 81 6.83 14.29 -1.21
C ASP A 81 5.73 15.32 -1.45
N LEU A 82 4.76 15.01 -2.30
CA LEU A 82 3.59 15.87 -2.56
C LEU A 82 2.74 16.02 -1.30
N VAL A 83 2.46 14.91 -0.61
CA VAL A 83 1.67 14.92 0.63
C VAL A 83 2.35 15.75 1.71
N ASP A 84 3.67 15.62 1.88
CA ASP A 84 4.42 16.39 2.87
C ASP A 84 4.45 17.87 2.55
N LYS A 85 4.64 18.25 1.27
CA LYS A 85 4.52 19.64 0.82
C LYS A 85 3.13 20.20 1.08
N SER A 86 2.07 19.45 0.75
CA SER A 86 0.69 19.88 0.98
C SER A 86 0.39 20.10 2.45
N LYS A 87 0.80 19.19 3.34
CA LYS A 87 0.64 19.35 4.79
C LYS A 87 1.38 20.58 5.30
N TYR A 88 2.63 20.76 4.87
CA TYR A 88 3.44 21.92 5.27
C TYR A 88 2.80 23.24 4.83
N GLU A 89 2.29 23.32 3.60
CA GLU A 89 1.61 24.50 3.08
C GLU A 89 0.31 24.80 3.85
N GLU A 90 -0.46 23.78 4.18
CA GLU A 90 -1.67 23.94 4.98
C GLU A 90 -1.37 24.45 6.40
N GLU A 91 -0.38 23.88 7.08
CA GLU A 91 0.05 24.34 8.40
C GLU A 91 0.57 25.78 8.35
N LYS A 92 1.40 26.10 7.35
CA LYS A 92 1.91 27.46 7.14
C LYS A 92 0.78 28.46 6.88
N ARG A 93 -0.23 28.07 6.10
CA ARG A 93 -1.42 28.89 5.82
C ARG A 93 -2.21 29.15 7.11
N LYS A 94 -2.49 28.11 7.90
CA LYS A 94 -3.20 28.23 9.18
C LYS A 94 -2.45 29.16 10.13
N TYR A 95 -1.14 28.96 10.28
CA TYR A 95 -0.30 29.81 11.12
C TYR A 95 -0.35 31.29 10.69
N LEU A 96 -0.28 31.57 9.39
CA LEU A 96 -0.35 32.93 8.87
C LEU A 96 -1.71 33.58 9.13
N GLU A 97 -2.79 32.83 8.93
CA GLU A 97 -4.17 33.26 9.18
C GLU A 97 -4.38 33.57 10.67
N GLU A 98 -4.00 32.65 11.55
CA GLU A 98 -4.06 32.84 13.00
C GLU A 98 -3.23 34.05 13.46
N SER A 99 -2.02 34.21 12.92
CA SER A 99 -1.16 35.37 13.25
C SER A 99 -1.79 36.68 12.79
N LYS A 100 -2.47 36.69 11.64
CA LYS A 100 -3.15 37.87 11.12
C LYS A 100 -4.34 38.24 11.99
N GLU A 101 -5.19 37.27 12.32
CA GLU A 101 -6.35 37.47 13.21
C GLU A 101 -5.94 37.96 14.59
N LEU A 102 -4.88 37.38 15.18
CA LEU A 102 -4.32 37.84 16.45
C LEU A 102 -3.83 39.28 16.38
N ASN A 103 -3.16 39.66 15.29
CA ASN A 103 -2.68 41.03 15.10
C ASN A 103 -3.86 42.01 14.95
N GLU A 104 -4.86 41.67 14.14
CA GLU A 104 -6.08 42.47 13.99
C GLU A 104 -6.82 42.65 15.32
N PHE A 105 -6.93 41.59 16.12
CA PHE A 105 -7.51 41.66 17.47
C PHE A 105 -6.72 42.61 18.38
N ARG A 106 -5.38 42.51 18.38
CA ARG A 106 -4.51 43.40 19.16
C ARG A 106 -4.67 44.86 18.74
N MET A 107 -4.72 45.13 17.44
CA MET A 107 -4.94 46.49 16.91
C MET A 107 -6.29 47.05 17.31
N LYS A 108 -7.39 46.29 17.10
CA LYS A 108 -8.74 46.73 17.49
C LYS A 108 -8.83 47.00 18.99
N ARG A 109 -8.24 46.14 19.82
CA ARG A 109 -8.19 46.34 21.27
C ARG A 109 -7.42 47.62 21.65
N ALA A 110 -6.26 47.86 21.03
CA ALA A 110 -5.49 49.08 21.27
C ALA A 110 -6.28 50.34 20.88
N CYS A 111 -6.94 50.36 19.72
CA CYS A 111 -7.79 51.48 19.32
C CYS A 111 -8.94 51.74 20.32
N LEU A 112 -9.61 50.68 20.79
CA LEU A 112 -10.68 50.82 21.80
C LEU A 112 -10.15 51.37 23.14
N GLU A 113 -8.98 50.90 23.58
CA GLU A 113 -8.33 51.42 24.79
C GLU A 113 -7.94 52.90 24.63
N GLU A 114 -7.39 53.31 23.48
CA GLU A 114 -7.09 54.70 23.15
C GLU A 114 -8.35 55.58 23.12
N GLU A 115 -9.43 55.13 22.47
CA GLU A 115 -10.71 55.84 22.44
C GLU A 115 -11.29 56.03 23.84
N HIS A 116 -11.25 54.98 24.67
CA HIS A 116 -11.74 55.03 26.04
C HIS A 116 -10.90 56.00 26.91
N LEU A 117 -9.57 55.98 26.75
CA LEU A 117 -8.68 56.93 27.42
C LEU A 117 -8.97 58.37 26.99
N ALA A 118 -9.13 58.62 25.69
CA ALA A 118 -9.47 59.94 25.16
C ALA A 118 -10.82 60.45 25.69
N GLN A 119 -11.83 59.58 25.78
CA GLN A 119 -13.13 59.90 26.39
C GLN A 119 -12.98 60.26 27.87
N ARG A 120 -12.18 59.50 28.63
CA ARG A 120 -11.92 59.77 30.05
C ARG A 120 -11.25 61.13 30.24
N ILE A 121 -10.18 61.42 29.49
CA ILE A 121 -9.48 62.72 29.53
C ILE A 121 -10.45 63.86 29.19
N LYS A 122 -11.28 63.69 28.15
CA LYS A 122 -12.29 64.70 27.76
C LYS A 122 -13.30 64.96 28.88
N ASN A 123 -13.73 63.91 29.58
CA ASN A 123 -14.66 64.03 30.71
C ASN A 123 -14.00 64.72 31.91
N GLU A 124 -12.74 64.37 32.23
CA GLU A 124 -11.96 65.00 33.29
C GLU A 124 -11.74 66.50 33.02
N ILE A 125 -11.34 66.88 31.79
CA ILE A 125 -11.21 68.28 31.37
C ILE A 125 -12.54 69.03 31.54
N LYS A 126 -13.64 68.47 31.03
CA LYS A 126 -14.98 69.06 31.18
C LYS A 126 -15.42 69.22 32.63
N SER A 127 -14.99 68.33 33.52
CA SER A 127 -15.29 68.42 34.96
C SER A 127 -14.47 69.51 35.64
N SER A 128 -13.18 69.65 35.30
CA SER A 128 -12.29 70.68 35.86
C SER A 128 -12.63 72.11 35.42
N THR A 129 -13.09 72.28 34.17
CA THR A 129 -13.52 73.60 33.66
C THR A 129 -14.85 74.05 34.26
N LYS A 130 -15.68 73.13 34.74
CA LYS A 130 -16.91 73.44 35.49
C LYS A 130 -16.63 73.79 36.96
N SER A 131 -15.53 73.30 37.54
CA SER A 131 -15.19 73.53 38.96
C SER A 131 -14.33 74.78 39.21
N ASN A 132 -13.74 75.39 38.18
CA ASN A 132 -13.04 76.67 38.29
C ASN A 132 -13.80 77.81 37.57
N PRO A 133 -14.84 78.39 38.18
CA PRO A 133 -15.23 79.75 37.83
C PRO A 133 -14.19 80.68 38.48
N SER A 134 -13.24 81.18 37.69
CA SER A 134 -12.34 82.27 38.11
C SER A 134 -13.17 83.49 38.51
N SER A 135 -12.80 84.07 39.66
CA SER A 135 -13.35 85.28 40.31
C SER A 135 -13.70 86.44 39.38
#